data_AF-A0A8I1RIT2-F1
#
_entry.id   AF-A0A8I1RIT2-F1
#
_cell.length_a   1.000
_cell.length_b   1.000
_cell.length_c   1.000
_cell.angle_alpha   90.00
_cell.angle_beta   90.00
_cell.angle_gamma   90.00
#
_symmetry.space_group_name_H-M   'P 1'
#
loop_
_entity.id
_entity.type
_entity.pdbx_description
1 polymer ?
#
loop_
_entity_poly.entity_id
_entity_poly.type
_entity_poly.pdbx_seq_one_letter_code
_entity_poly.pdbx_strand_id
1 'polypeptide(L)'
;MQTMRPMLIIAAFTGVAWLPAPAAAKADDWDTAGTAVEWSLVGLALGKSVADEDWNGAAHLGLSVGAATGTTQILKRAFPETRPDGSDRRSLPSGHASTAFAAAGYLHQRYGWQWGLPATVAAGFVGFSRVEARKHHWYDVVAGAAIGEGSAFLLTSPRDDRVILLPWGDTHGAGIAVGARF
;
A
#
# COMPACT_ATOMS: atom_id res chain seq x y z
N MET A 1 -4.96 -24.67 -29.63
CA MET A 1 -5.43 -23.40 -30.18
C MET A 1 -6.92 -23.27 -29.87
N GLN A 2 -7.26 -22.67 -28.73
CA GLN A 2 -8.61 -22.19 -28.41
C GLN A 2 -8.45 -21.05 -27.40
N THR A 3 -8.74 -19.86 -27.90
CA THR A 3 -8.63 -18.56 -27.25
C THR A 3 -9.76 -18.38 -26.24
N MET A 4 -9.44 -18.33 -24.95
CA MET A 4 -10.39 -17.84 -23.95
C MET A 4 -10.38 -16.31 -24.00
N ARG A 5 -11.53 -15.74 -24.35
CA ARG A 5 -11.76 -14.29 -24.48
C ARG A 5 -11.78 -13.68 -23.07
N PRO A 6 -11.11 -12.54 -22.80
CA PRO A 6 -11.27 -11.86 -21.53
C PRO A 6 -12.65 -11.24 -21.48
N MET A 7 -13.40 -11.62 -20.45
CA MET A 7 -14.72 -11.11 -20.14
C MET A 7 -14.56 -9.65 -19.67
N LEU A 8 -15.28 -8.75 -20.34
CA LEU A 8 -15.42 -7.33 -20.01
C LEU A 8 -15.81 -7.17 -18.54
N ILE A 9 -14.88 -6.71 -17.71
CA ILE A 9 -15.20 -5.95 -16.50
C ILE A 9 -14.80 -4.50 -16.81
N ILE A 10 -15.76 -3.77 -17.39
CA ILE A 10 -15.75 -2.32 -17.38
C ILE A 10 -16.15 -1.93 -15.95
N ALA A 11 -15.15 -1.71 -15.10
CA ALA A 11 -15.31 -0.94 -13.87
C ALA A 11 -14.43 0.31 -14.02
N ALA A 12 -15.08 1.46 -13.91
CA ALA A 12 -14.55 2.76 -14.24
C ALA A 12 -13.22 3.08 -13.52
N PHE A 13 -12.14 3.17 -14.29
CA PHE A 13 -10.87 3.76 -13.87
C PHE A 13 -10.70 5.16 -14.48
N THR A 14 -11.72 6.00 -14.32
CA THR A 14 -11.56 7.45 -14.55
C THR A 14 -10.91 8.06 -13.32
N GLY A 15 -9.59 7.98 -13.29
CA GLY A 15 -8.76 8.59 -12.25
C GLY A 15 -7.26 8.54 -12.55
N VAL A 16 -6.87 8.35 -13.82
CA VAL A 16 -5.48 8.47 -14.27
C VAL A 16 -5.35 9.80 -15.00
N ALA A 17 -5.16 10.87 -14.25
CA ALA A 17 -4.64 12.13 -14.76
C ALA A 17 -4.20 12.96 -13.56
N TRP A 18 -3.07 13.66 -13.70
CA TRP A 18 -2.29 14.34 -12.66
C TRP A 18 -1.25 13.45 -11.96
N LEU A 19 -0.33 12.91 -12.77
CA LEU A 19 1.05 12.81 -12.32
C LEU A 19 1.59 14.25 -12.21
N PRO A 20 1.87 14.81 -11.02
CA PRO A 20 2.78 15.95 -10.98
C PRO A 20 4.13 15.43 -11.47
N ALA A 21 4.61 15.98 -12.59
CA ALA A 21 5.99 15.78 -13.02
C ALA A 21 6.92 16.12 -11.85
N PRO A 22 8.01 15.36 -11.60
CA PRO A 22 9.00 15.72 -10.60
C PRO A 22 9.90 16.82 -11.19
N ALA A 23 9.31 17.96 -11.50
CA ALA A 23 10.02 19.13 -11.99
C ALA A 23 9.83 20.23 -10.94
N ALA A 24 10.85 20.38 -10.10
CA ALA A 24 10.98 21.38 -9.03
C ALA A 24 10.36 21.05 -7.66
N ALA A 25 10.80 19.96 -7.02
CA ALA A 25 10.79 19.92 -5.55
C ALA A 25 11.97 20.77 -5.03
N LYS A 26 11.71 21.80 -4.21
CA LYS A 26 12.77 22.37 -3.37
C LYS A 26 13.23 21.27 -2.41
N ALA A 27 14.55 21.17 -2.18
CA ALA A 27 15.15 20.15 -1.31
C ALA A 27 14.55 20.11 0.11
N ASP A 28 13.94 21.20 0.56
CA ASP A 28 13.39 21.37 1.91
C ASP A 28 11.91 20.95 2.02
N ASP A 29 11.24 20.63 0.91
CA ASP A 29 9.81 20.31 0.90
C ASP A 29 9.55 18.80 1.05
N TRP A 30 9.63 18.35 2.30
CA TRP A 30 9.38 16.96 2.69
C TRP A 30 7.95 16.48 2.36
N ASP A 31 6.96 17.38 2.32
CA ASP A 31 5.58 17.03 2.00
C ASP A 31 5.46 16.68 0.51
N THR A 32 6.02 17.50 -0.38
CA THR A 32 6.04 17.19 -1.82
C THR A 32 6.88 15.95 -2.12
N ALA A 33 8.05 15.81 -1.51
CA ALA A 33 8.94 14.67 -1.76
C ALA A 33 8.28 13.33 -1.40
N GLY A 34 7.67 13.20 -0.21
CA GLY A 34 7.03 11.95 0.16
C GLY A 34 5.76 11.65 -0.64
N THR A 35 5.02 12.68 -1.08
CA THR A 35 3.84 12.48 -1.93
C THR A 35 4.26 11.99 -3.30
N ALA A 36 5.37 12.50 -3.85
CA ALA A 36 5.93 11.97 -5.09
C ALA A 36 6.35 10.50 -4.96
N VAL A 37 6.96 10.11 -3.84
CA VAL A 37 7.35 8.71 -3.58
C VAL A 37 6.13 7.80 -3.40
N GLU A 38 5.09 8.24 -2.68
CA GLU A 38 3.84 7.47 -2.52
C GLU A 38 3.21 7.15 -3.88
N TRP A 39 3.02 8.17 -4.74
CA TRP A 39 2.44 7.96 -6.07
C TRP A 39 3.35 7.14 -6.96
N SER A 40 4.67 7.27 -6.81
CA SER A 40 5.63 6.41 -7.51
C SER A 40 5.51 4.95 -7.08
N LEU A 41 5.27 4.67 -5.80
CA LEU A 41 5.04 3.31 -5.30
C LEU A 41 3.75 2.71 -5.83
N VAL A 42 2.64 3.45 -5.78
CA VAL A 42 1.36 3.00 -6.34
C VAL A 42 1.49 2.78 -7.86
N GLY A 43 2.15 3.71 -8.55
CA GLY A 43 2.41 3.63 -9.99
C GLY A 43 3.31 2.44 -10.36
N LEU A 44 4.35 2.17 -9.58
CA LEU A 44 5.21 1.01 -9.76
C LEU A 44 4.46 -0.29 -9.48
N ALA A 45 3.65 -0.35 -8.42
CA ALA A 45 2.82 -1.51 -8.11
C ALA A 45 1.84 -1.82 -9.23
N LEU A 46 1.14 -0.80 -9.73
CA LEU A 46 0.23 -0.94 -10.86
C LEU A 46 0.97 -1.30 -12.14
N GLY A 47 2.07 -0.60 -12.43
CA GLY A 47 2.90 -0.83 -13.61
C GLY A 47 3.46 -2.25 -13.66
N LYS A 48 3.95 -2.75 -12.51
CA LYS A 48 4.38 -4.15 -12.36
C LYS A 48 3.24 -5.13 -12.62
N SER A 49 2.05 -4.82 -12.13
CA SER A 49 0.87 -5.65 -12.36
C SER A 49 0.50 -5.72 -13.83
N VAL A 50 0.48 -4.58 -14.51
CA VAL A 50 0.17 -4.50 -15.95
C VAL A 50 1.26 -5.15 -16.79
N ALA A 51 2.54 -4.92 -16.47
CA ALA A 51 3.67 -5.51 -17.20
C ALA A 51 3.69 -7.04 -17.14
N ASP A 52 3.21 -7.61 -16.04
CA ASP A 52 3.04 -9.04 -15.84
C ASP A 52 1.69 -9.59 -16.32
N GLU A 53 0.86 -8.77 -16.97
CA GLU A 53 -0.53 -9.10 -17.36
C GLU A 53 -1.40 -9.59 -16.17
N ASP A 54 -1.10 -9.10 -14.95
CA ASP A 54 -1.75 -9.45 -13.69
C ASP A 54 -2.99 -8.58 -13.38
N TRP A 55 -4.06 -8.75 -14.15
CA TRP A 55 -5.27 -7.96 -13.92
C TRP A 55 -5.92 -8.23 -12.55
N ASN A 56 -5.80 -9.45 -12.03
CA ASN A 56 -6.22 -9.79 -10.66
C ASN A 56 -5.34 -9.08 -9.62
N GLY A 57 -4.03 -9.01 -9.86
CA GLY A 57 -3.11 -8.22 -9.03
C GLY A 57 -3.47 -6.74 -9.01
N ALA A 58 -3.76 -6.15 -10.17
CA ALA A 58 -4.23 -4.75 -10.24
C ALA A 58 -5.53 -4.52 -9.44
N ALA A 59 -6.45 -5.50 -9.44
CA ALA A 59 -7.64 -5.46 -8.59
C ALA A 59 -7.31 -5.57 -7.10
N HIS A 60 -6.39 -6.47 -6.69
CA HIS A 60 -5.93 -6.57 -5.30
C HIS A 60 -5.23 -5.29 -4.82
N LEU A 61 -4.43 -4.65 -5.68
CA LEU A 61 -3.84 -3.33 -5.39
C LEU A 61 -4.93 -2.27 -5.16
N GLY A 62 -5.90 -2.20 -6.07
CA GLY A 62 -7.03 -1.26 -5.95
C GLY A 62 -7.85 -1.49 -4.68
N LEU A 63 -8.14 -2.75 -4.36
CA LEU A 63 -8.87 -3.13 -3.15
C LEU A 63 -8.08 -2.82 -1.88
N SER A 64 -6.79 -3.16 -1.82
CA SER A 64 -5.94 -2.92 -0.64
C SER A 64 -5.73 -1.42 -0.37
N VAL A 65 -5.38 -0.65 -1.40
CA VAL A 65 -5.23 0.82 -1.29
C VAL A 65 -6.57 1.48 -0.97
N GLY A 66 -7.65 1.03 -1.61
CA GLY A 66 -9.00 1.53 -1.35
C GLY A 66 -9.46 1.27 0.09
N ALA A 67 -9.24 0.05 0.59
CA ALA A 67 -9.56 -0.32 1.97
C ALA A 67 -8.71 0.46 2.99
N ALA A 68 -7.41 0.60 2.76
CA ALA A 68 -6.52 1.36 3.63
C ALA A 68 -6.91 2.84 3.69
N THR A 69 -7.19 3.44 2.52
CA THR A 69 -7.63 4.83 2.41
C THR A 69 -8.99 5.02 3.10
N GLY A 70 -9.96 4.16 2.80
CA GLY A 70 -11.29 4.21 3.40
C GLY A 70 -11.25 4.11 4.92
N THR A 71 -10.51 3.13 5.43
CA THR A 71 -10.29 2.92 6.87
C THR A 71 -9.65 4.14 7.52
N THR A 72 -8.61 4.69 6.90
CA THR A 72 -7.93 5.91 7.38
C THR A 72 -8.87 7.10 7.42
N GLN A 73 -9.71 7.31 6.40
CA GLN A 73 -10.66 8.42 6.37
C GLN A 73 -11.75 8.28 7.44
N ILE A 74 -12.20 7.06 7.71
CA ILE A 74 -13.16 6.79 8.80
C ILE A 74 -12.52 7.11 10.14
N LEU A 75 -11.30 6.61 10.39
CA LEU A 75 -10.59 6.83 11.66
C LEU A 75 -10.26 8.30 11.90
N LYS A 76 -9.83 9.04 10.87
CA LYS A 76 -9.59 10.50 10.95
C LYS A 76 -10.81 11.28 11.43
N ARG A 77 -12.02 10.82 11.07
CA ARG A 77 -13.28 11.46 11.46
C ARG A 77 -13.73 11.02 12.85
N ALA A 78 -13.45 9.77 13.23
CA ALA A 78 -13.79 9.22 14.53
C ALA A 78 -12.87 9.73 15.66
N PHE A 79 -11.58 9.92 15.38
CA PHE A 79 -10.55 10.33 16.34
C PHE A 79 -9.87 11.62 15.90
N PRO A 80 -10.52 12.79 16.06
CA PRO A 80 -10.00 14.06 15.57
C PRO A 80 -8.82 14.56 16.42
N GLU A 81 -7.62 14.43 15.86
CA GLU A 81 -6.36 14.85 16.47
C GLU A 81 -5.70 16.01 15.70
N THR A 82 -5.22 17.00 16.44
CA THR A 82 -4.53 18.18 15.89
C THR A 82 -3.15 17.82 15.35
N ARG A 83 -2.83 18.26 14.14
CA ARG A 83 -1.50 18.07 13.53
C ARG A 83 -0.41 18.86 14.26
N PRO A 84 0.88 18.44 14.17
CA PRO A 84 1.99 19.19 14.75
C PRO A 84 2.14 20.63 14.23
N ASP A 85 1.73 20.90 12.99
CA ASP A 85 1.73 22.24 12.38
C ASP A 85 0.47 23.07 12.71
N GLY A 86 -0.51 22.50 13.41
CA GLY A 86 -1.77 23.16 13.74
C GLY A 86 -2.73 23.39 12.55
N SER A 87 -2.43 22.84 11.38
CA SER A 87 -3.19 23.14 10.15
C SER A 87 -4.60 22.53 10.14
N ASP A 88 -4.80 21.35 10.71
CA ASP A 88 -6.12 20.76 10.91
C ASP A 88 -6.17 19.75 12.07
N ARG A 89 -7.37 19.19 12.30
CA ARG A 89 -7.66 18.15 13.33
C ARG A 89 -7.83 16.75 12.76
N ARG A 90 -7.10 16.42 11.69
CA ARG A 90 -7.14 15.12 11.01
C ARG A 90 -5.73 14.52 10.93
N SER A 91 -5.04 14.45 12.06
CA SER A 91 -3.70 13.84 12.13
C SER A 91 -3.78 12.31 12.07
N LEU A 92 -4.36 11.66 13.09
CA LEU A 92 -4.46 10.20 13.16
C LEU A 92 -5.47 9.59 12.19
N PRO A 93 -5.17 8.48 11.50
CA PRO A 93 -3.84 7.98 11.13
C PRO A 93 -3.32 8.65 9.85
N SER A 94 -2.02 8.52 9.53
CA SER A 94 -1.45 9.14 8.33
C SER A 94 -1.97 8.48 7.04
N GLY A 95 -2.62 9.28 6.18
CA GLY A 95 -3.14 8.81 4.88
C GLY A 95 -2.03 8.40 3.92
N HIS A 96 -1.01 9.25 3.75
CA HIS A 96 0.14 8.98 2.88
C HIS A 96 0.87 7.70 3.29
N ALA A 97 1.07 7.50 4.61
CA ALA A 97 1.65 6.26 5.10
C ALA A 97 0.74 5.06 4.81
N SER A 98 -0.57 5.16 5.06
CA SER A 98 -1.50 4.04 4.79
C SER A 98 -1.53 3.60 3.33
N THR A 99 -1.51 4.53 2.39
CA THR A 99 -1.47 4.22 0.96
C THR A 99 -0.13 3.61 0.56
N ALA A 100 0.98 4.22 1.00
CA ALA A 100 2.32 3.78 0.65
C ALA A 100 2.60 2.36 1.18
N PHE A 101 2.22 2.06 2.43
CA PHE A 101 2.34 0.72 3.01
C PHE A 101 1.34 -0.27 2.40
N ALA A 102 0.15 0.14 1.98
CA ALA A 102 -0.75 -0.74 1.22
C ALA A 102 -0.13 -1.15 -0.13
N ALA A 103 0.48 -0.20 -0.86
CA ALA A 103 1.16 -0.50 -2.12
C ALA A 103 2.42 -1.37 -1.91
N ALA A 104 3.21 -1.09 -0.87
CA ALA A 104 4.39 -1.88 -0.53
C ALA A 104 4.04 -3.30 -0.07
N GLY A 105 3.04 -3.44 0.82
CA GLY A 105 2.52 -4.74 1.25
C GLY A 105 1.93 -5.51 0.07
N TYR A 106 1.24 -4.86 -0.87
CA TYR A 106 0.77 -5.50 -2.10
C TYR A 106 1.94 -6.08 -2.90
N LEU A 107 3.00 -5.29 -3.14
CA LEU A 107 4.19 -5.73 -3.85
C LEU A 107 4.87 -6.91 -3.14
N HIS A 108 4.92 -6.85 -1.81
CA HIS A 108 5.48 -7.93 -0.98
C HIS A 108 4.66 -9.22 -1.10
N GLN A 109 3.35 -9.14 -0.88
CA GLN A 109 2.46 -10.30 -0.88
C GLN A 109 2.31 -10.91 -2.27
N ARG A 110 2.19 -10.08 -3.31
CA ARG A 110 1.92 -10.53 -4.68
C ARG A 110 3.17 -10.99 -5.42
N TYR A 111 4.27 -10.23 -5.33
CA TYR A 111 5.49 -10.43 -6.11
C TYR A 111 6.71 -10.84 -5.27
N GLY A 112 6.52 -11.02 -3.96
CA GLY A 112 7.54 -11.51 -3.06
C GLY A 112 8.47 -10.42 -2.50
N TRP A 113 9.37 -10.86 -1.62
CA TRP A 113 10.26 -10.00 -0.85
C TRP A 113 11.19 -9.11 -1.70
N GLN A 114 11.53 -9.55 -2.93
CA GLN A 114 12.38 -8.79 -3.84
C GLN A 114 11.76 -7.45 -4.25
N TRP A 115 10.43 -7.42 -4.35
CA TRP A 115 9.65 -6.20 -4.59
C TRP A 115 9.17 -5.56 -3.29
N GLY A 116 8.81 -6.39 -2.31
CA GLY A 116 8.32 -5.95 -1.01
C GLY A 116 9.32 -5.15 -0.18
N LEU A 117 10.55 -5.64 -0.04
CA LEU A 117 11.57 -5.00 0.79
C LEU A 117 11.94 -3.59 0.30
N PRO A 118 12.31 -3.35 -0.98
CA PRO A 118 12.60 -2.00 -1.45
C PRO A 118 11.37 -1.09 -1.40
N ALA A 119 10.18 -1.62 -1.68
CA ALA A 119 8.94 -0.86 -1.59
C ALA A 119 8.64 -0.43 -0.13
N THR A 120 8.88 -1.30 0.84
CA THR A 120 8.70 -1.01 2.27
C THR A 120 9.69 0.06 2.75
N VAL A 121 10.94 0.02 2.28
CA VAL A 121 11.93 1.07 2.56
C VAL A 121 11.46 2.42 2.01
N ALA A 122 10.95 2.45 0.78
CA ALA A 122 10.39 3.66 0.19
C ALA A 122 9.13 4.15 0.93
N ALA A 123 8.26 3.25 1.39
CA ALA A 123 7.11 3.60 2.22
C ALA A 123 7.54 4.17 3.58
N GLY A 124 8.63 3.65 4.15
CA GLY A 124 9.28 4.21 5.34
C GLY A 124 9.76 5.65 5.11
N PHE A 125 10.33 5.95 3.94
CA PHE A 125 10.68 7.33 3.56
C PHE A 125 9.45 8.24 3.49
N VAL A 126 8.33 7.78 2.92
CA VAL A 126 7.07 8.56 2.93
C VAL A 126 6.64 8.90 4.35
N GLY A 127 6.69 7.90 5.25
CA GLY A 127 6.39 8.08 6.66
C GLY A 127 7.30 9.12 7.33
N PHE A 128 8.61 8.99 7.15
CA PHE A 128 9.60 9.94 7.65
C PHE A 128 9.33 11.36 7.15
N SER A 129 9.05 11.51 5.85
CA SER A 129 8.73 12.80 5.23
C SER A 129 7.50 13.48 5.87
N ARG A 130 6.49 12.70 6.30
CA ARG A 130 5.31 13.25 6.98
C ARG A 130 5.62 13.84 8.36
N VAL A 131 6.58 13.23 9.07
CA VAL A 131 7.04 13.70 10.38
C VAL A 131 7.88 14.97 10.20
N GLU A 132 8.83 14.98 9.27
CA GLU A 132 9.67 16.15 8.97
C GLU A 132 8.87 17.34 8.43
N ALA A 133 7.82 17.09 7.62
CA ALA A 133 6.89 18.11 7.18
C ALA A 133 5.96 18.64 8.30
N ARG A 134 6.07 18.11 9.53
CA ARG A 134 5.20 18.41 10.68
C ARG A 134 3.71 18.20 10.40
N LYS A 135 3.40 17.30 9.46
CA LYS A 135 2.01 16.95 9.09
C LYS A 135 1.44 15.87 9.98
N HIS A 136 2.29 15.03 10.57
CA HIS A 136 1.89 13.89 11.38
C HIS A 136 2.89 13.65 12.51
N HIS A 137 2.40 13.13 13.63
CA HIS A 137 3.26 12.56 14.65
C HIS A 137 3.79 11.20 14.18
N TRP A 138 4.90 10.72 14.75
CA TRP A 138 5.48 9.42 14.37
C TRP A 138 4.49 8.26 14.58
N TYR A 139 3.61 8.34 15.59
CA TYR A 139 2.60 7.31 15.85
C TYR A 139 1.47 7.32 14.82
N ASP A 140 1.15 8.47 14.22
CA ASP A 140 0.19 8.54 13.11
C ASP A 140 0.68 7.77 11.90
N VAL A 141 1.99 7.82 11.67
CA VAL A 141 2.68 7.10 10.60
C VAL A 141 2.66 5.60 10.89
N VAL A 142 2.96 5.18 12.13
CA VAL A 142 2.88 3.76 12.53
C VAL A 142 1.46 3.22 12.39
N ALA A 143 0.45 3.97 12.84
CA ALA A 143 -0.95 3.58 12.69
C ALA A 143 -1.36 3.48 11.21
N GLY A 144 -0.94 4.45 10.38
CA GLY A 144 -1.14 4.41 8.94
C GLY A 144 -0.47 3.18 8.30
N ALA A 145 0.78 2.91 8.66
CA ALA A 145 1.54 1.75 8.16
C ALA A 145 0.85 0.43 8.51
N ALA A 146 0.36 0.28 9.75
CA ALA A 146 -0.36 -0.92 10.18
C ALA A 146 -1.67 -1.12 9.39
N ILE A 147 -2.42 -0.04 9.11
CA ILE A 147 -3.63 -0.10 8.28
C ILE A 147 -3.28 -0.50 6.84
N GLY A 148 -2.23 0.10 6.27
CA GLY A 148 -1.77 -0.18 4.91
C GLY A 148 -1.33 -1.63 4.74
N GLU A 149 -0.37 -2.07 5.55
CA GLU A 149 0.17 -3.43 5.52
C GLU A 149 -0.93 -4.46 5.83
N GLY A 150 -1.78 -4.20 6.83
CA GLY A 150 -2.90 -5.08 7.17
C GLY A 150 -3.92 -5.20 6.03
N SER A 151 -4.24 -4.09 5.35
CA SER A 151 -5.14 -4.12 4.19
C SER A 151 -4.54 -4.92 3.04
N ALA A 152 -3.25 -4.74 2.77
CA ALA A 152 -2.55 -5.51 1.75
C ALA A 152 -2.49 -7.00 2.10
N PHE A 153 -2.14 -7.34 3.33
CA PHE A 153 -2.06 -8.72 3.82
C PHE A 153 -3.40 -9.45 3.68
N LEU A 154 -4.52 -8.80 4.03
CA LEU A 154 -5.85 -9.41 3.99
C LEU A 154 -6.42 -9.50 2.57
N LEU A 155 -6.08 -8.56 1.69
CA LEU A 155 -6.74 -8.42 0.38
C LEU A 155 -5.85 -8.81 -0.81
N THR A 156 -4.59 -9.18 -0.57
CA THR A 156 -3.65 -9.58 -1.60
C THR A 156 -3.20 -11.02 -1.42
N SER A 157 -3.48 -11.85 -2.42
CA SER A 157 -2.94 -13.21 -2.51
C SER A 157 -1.67 -13.27 -3.37
N PRO A 158 -0.71 -14.17 -3.09
CA PRO A 158 0.48 -14.40 -3.90
C PRO A 158 0.16 -14.68 -5.38
N ARG A 159 1.08 -14.31 -6.28
CA ARG A 159 0.92 -14.58 -7.73
C ARG A 159 1.33 -16.00 -8.10
N ASP A 160 2.48 -16.45 -7.61
CA ASP A 160 2.98 -17.81 -7.80
C ASP A 160 2.77 -18.58 -6.49
N ASP A 161 1.75 -19.44 -6.45
CA ASP A 161 1.39 -20.28 -5.29
C ASP A 161 2.36 -21.46 -5.09
N ARG A 162 3.61 -21.33 -5.57
CA ARG A 162 4.59 -22.42 -5.52
C ARG A 162 4.99 -22.77 -4.11
N VAL A 163 4.85 -21.85 -3.15
CA VAL A 163 5.10 -22.10 -1.74
C VAL A 163 3.99 -21.44 -0.92
N ILE A 164 3.19 -22.26 -0.26
CA ILE A 164 2.15 -21.87 0.69
C ILE A 164 2.67 -22.14 2.09
N LEU A 165 2.68 -21.12 2.94
CA LEU A 165 2.97 -21.23 4.37
C LEU A 165 1.65 -21.06 5.13
N LEU A 166 1.18 -22.15 5.76
CA LEU A 166 -0.04 -22.16 6.56
C LEU A 166 0.34 -22.31 8.04
N PRO A 167 0.37 -21.22 8.82
CA PRO A 167 0.45 -21.35 10.26
C PRO A 167 -0.83 -22.04 10.78
N TRP A 168 -0.67 -22.98 11.70
CA TRP A 168 -1.78 -23.62 12.39
C TRP A 168 -1.47 -23.73 13.88
N GLY A 169 -2.51 -23.73 14.70
CA GLY A 169 -2.36 -23.93 16.14
C GLY A 169 -3.67 -24.39 16.77
N ASP A 170 -3.53 -25.23 17.78
CA ASP A 170 -4.61 -25.76 18.60
C ASP A 170 -4.30 -25.56 20.09
N THR A 171 -5.13 -26.12 20.97
CA THR A 171 -4.97 -26.00 22.44
C THR A 171 -3.75 -26.73 23.00
N HIS A 172 -3.02 -27.50 22.19
CA HIS A 172 -1.88 -28.32 22.59
C HIS A 172 -0.58 -27.95 21.85
N GLY A 173 -0.64 -27.11 20.82
CA GLY A 173 0.55 -26.65 20.11
C GLY A 173 0.28 -25.71 18.94
N ALA A 174 1.36 -25.24 18.32
CA ALA A 174 1.31 -24.45 17.10
C ALA A 174 2.48 -24.82 16.17
N GLY A 175 2.31 -24.61 14.87
CA GLY A 175 3.29 -24.91 13.84
C GLY A 175 3.03 -24.17 12.53
N ILE A 176 3.88 -24.43 11.53
CA ILE A 176 3.75 -23.90 10.17
C ILE A 176 3.78 -25.08 9.20
N ALA A 177 2.74 -25.23 8.40
CA ALA A 177 2.71 -26.15 7.28
C ALA A 177 3.28 -25.47 6.03
N VAL A 178 4.22 -26.13 5.36
CA VAL A 178 4.83 -25.66 4.12
C VAL A 178 4.36 -26.57 2.99
N GLY A 179 3.57 -26.03 2.06
CA GLY A 179 3.21 -26.72 0.82
C GLY A 179 3.99 -26.14 -0.34
N ALA A 180 4.71 -26.96 -1.10
CA ALA A 180 5.39 -26.51 -2.30
C ALA A 180 4.89 -27.26 -3.55
N ARG A 181 4.72 -26.53 -4.66
CA ARG A 181 4.33 -27.08 -5.98
C ARG A 181 5.50 -26.88 -6.95
N PHE A 182 6.08 -27.99 -7.40
CA PHE A 182 7.21 -28.05 -8.34
C PHE A 182 6.75 -28.36 -9.76
#